data_AF-A0A1V1NSW5-F1
#
_entry.id   AF-A0A1V1NSW5-F1
#
_cell.length_a   1.000
_cell.length_b   1.000
_cell.length_c   1.000
_cell.angle_alpha   90.00
_cell.angle_beta   90.00
_cell.angle_gamma   90.00
#
_symmetry.space_group_name_H-M   'P 1'
#
loop_
_entity.id
_entity.type
_entity.pdbx_description
1 polymer ?
#
loop_
_entity_poly.entity_id
_entity_poly.type
_entity_poly.pdbx_seq_one_letter_code
_entity_poly.pdbx_strand_id
1 'polypeptide(L)'
;MGGYFYTKTGVITLYFTKKLKELPIDEKDGLNLAIRVCLALAIDRQADICSSVCRWLSLEAIANTFSRQAISFVTDFAEGNPFSGATGSWEGAVEWIVRFITQESHLNYEGVIERVSVNEHPLPNDSVEAVITDPPYYDAISYADLSDFFYVWLRRSIGSFFSDLFYI
;
A
#
# COMPACT_ATOMS: atom_id res chain seq x y z
N MET A 1 0.43 18.47 5.15
CA MET A 1 0.07 17.03 5.27
C MET A 1 0.42 16.49 6.65
N GLY A 2 -0.29 16.90 7.71
CA GLY A 2 -0.01 16.47 9.09
C GLY A 2 -1.25 16.11 9.90
N GLY A 3 -2.39 15.84 9.24
CA GLY A 3 -3.70 15.71 9.91
C GLY A 3 -4.22 14.29 10.10
N TYR A 4 -3.62 13.27 9.46
CA TYR A 4 -4.17 11.90 9.46
C TYR A 4 -3.46 10.93 10.41
N PHE A 5 -2.37 11.35 11.04
CA PHE A 5 -1.60 10.51 11.95
C PHE A 5 -1.41 11.24 13.27
N TYR A 6 -1.76 10.58 14.38
CA TYR A 6 -1.40 11.06 15.71
C TYR A 6 0.09 10.87 15.94
N THR A 7 0.68 11.64 16.87
CA THR A 7 2.13 11.65 17.11
C THR A 7 2.70 10.26 17.37
N LYS A 8 1.98 9.39 18.08
CA LYS A 8 2.45 8.03 18.40
C LYS A 8 2.46 7.12 17.18
N THR A 9 1.33 7.09 16.47
CA THR A 9 1.13 6.19 15.33
C THR A 9 2.00 6.57 14.15
N GLY A 10 2.13 7.87 13.87
CA GLY A 10 3.08 8.38 12.89
C GLY A 10 4.54 8.04 13.25
N VAL A 11 4.91 8.12 14.53
CA VAL A 11 6.26 7.72 15.00
C VAL A 11 6.51 6.23 14.80
N ILE A 12 5.52 5.36 15.05
CA ILE A 12 5.68 3.91 14.84
C ILE A 12 5.85 3.58 13.36
N THR A 13 5.01 4.15 12.48
CA THR A 13 5.15 3.96 11.03
C THR A 13 6.49 4.49 10.50
N LEU A 14 6.95 5.64 11.02
CA LEU A 14 8.30 6.16 10.75
C LEU A 14 9.41 5.22 11.26
N TYR A 15 9.22 4.61 12.43
CA TYR A 15 10.16 3.63 12.97
C TYR A 15 10.26 2.39 12.07
N PHE A 16 9.14 1.83 11.61
CA PHE A 16 9.15 0.73 10.65
C PHE A 16 9.82 1.12 9.34
N THR A 17 9.52 2.31 8.82
CA THR A 17 10.16 2.86 7.62
C THR A 17 11.68 2.98 7.78
N LYS A 18 12.14 3.45 8.95
CA LYS A 18 13.57 3.55 9.28
C LYS A 18 14.21 2.16 9.37
N LYS A 19 13.56 1.21 10.04
CA LYS A 19 14.05 -0.17 10.12
C LYS A 19 14.15 -0.85 8.77
N LEU A 20 13.19 -0.62 7.88
CA LEU A 20 13.25 -1.09 6.50
C LEU A 20 14.48 -0.53 5.75
N LYS A 21 14.91 0.71 6.04
CA LYS A 21 16.13 1.32 5.47
C LYS A 21 17.43 0.77 6.04
N GLU A 22 17.41 0.27 7.26
CA GLU A 22 18.60 -0.30 7.91
C GLU A 22 18.87 -1.75 7.45
N LEU A 23 17.92 -2.40 6.77
CA LEU A 23 18.10 -3.75 6.26
C LEU A 23 19.19 -3.77 5.17
N PRO A 24 20.20 -4.66 5.27
CA PRO A 24 21.21 -4.82 4.25
C PRO A 24 20.59 -5.46 3.02
N ILE A 25 20.59 -4.76 1.90
CA ILE A 25 19.93 -5.18 0.67
C ILE A 25 20.92 -5.02 -0.47
N ASP A 26 21.14 -6.09 -1.21
CA ASP A 26 21.83 -6.03 -2.49
C ASP A 26 20.83 -5.57 -3.55
N GLU A 27 21.03 -4.36 -4.07
CA GLU A 27 20.19 -3.77 -5.12
C GLU A 27 20.19 -4.58 -6.42
N LYS A 28 21.22 -5.40 -6.65
CA LYS A 28 21.32 -6.25 -7.85
C LYS A 28 20.55 -7.56 -7.71
N ASP A 29 20.14 -7.92 -6.49
CA ASP A 29 19.31 -9.09 -6.23
C ASP A 29 17.83 -8.70 -6.29
N GLY A 30 17.17 -9.09 -7.38
CA GLY A 30 15.76 -8.82 -7.61
C GLY A 30 14.86 -9.36 -6.49
N LEU A 31 15.24 -10.43 -5.81
CA LEU A 31 14.48 -10.98 -4.69
C LEU A 31 14.52 -10.05 -3.47
N ASN A 32 15.70 -9.52 -3.12
CA ASN A 32 15.83 -8.60 -1.99
C ASN A 32 15.03 -7.31 -2.23
N LEU A 33 15.04 -6.79 -3.46
CA LEU A 33 14.21 -5.64 -3.83
C LEU A 33 12.72 -5.96 -3.73
N ALA A 34 12.28 -7.13 -4.20
CA ALA A 34 10.88 -7.55 -4.11
C ALA A 34 10.41 -7.67 -2.65
N ILE A 35 11.21 -8.31 -1.78
CA ILE A 35 10.92 -8.40 -0.34
C ILE A 35 10.78 -7.00 0.27
N ARG A 36 11.63 -6.06 -0.13
CA ARG A 36 11.58 -4.67 0.33
C ARG A 36 10.29 -3.96 -0.07
N VAL A 37 9.85 -4.16 -1.30
CA VAL A 37 8.57 -3.63 -1.79
C VAL A 37 7.41 -4.23 -1.00
N CYS A 38 7.41 -5.54 -0.76
CA CYS A 38 6.39 -6.21 0.07
C CYS A 38 6.34 -5.66 1.50
N LEU A 39 7.50 -5.41 2.12
CA LEU A 39 7.55 -4.79 3.44
C LEU A 39 7.08 -3.32 3.43
N ALA A 40 7.36 -2.58 2.36
CA ALA A 40 6.83 -1.22 2.20
C ALA A 40 5.29 -1.22 2.08
N LEU A 41 4.72 -2.17 1.35
CA LEU A 41 3.27 -2.37 1.29
C LEU A 41 2.68 -2.78 2.65
N ALA A 42 3.43 -3.52 3.48
CA ALA A 42 3.00 -3.82 4.85
C ALA A 42 2.94 -2.55 5.73
N ILE A 43 3.88 -1.60 5.53
CA ILE A 43 3.86 -0.29 6.19
C ILE A 43 2.61 0.50 5.81
N ASP A 44 2.22 0.47 4.53
CA ASP A 44 0.99 1.11 4.06
C ASP A 44 -0.28 0.48 4.64
N ARG A 45 -0.34 -0.85 4.71
CA ARG A 45 -1.44 -1.55 5.40
C ARG A 45 -1.50 -1.17 6.87
N GLN A 46 -0.35 -1.06 7.53
CA GLN A 46 -0.27 -0.60 8.91
C GLN A 46 -0.77 0.85 9.03
N ALA A 47 -0.41 1.73 8.11
CA ALA A 47 -0.87 3.11 8.08
C ALA A 47 -2.40 3.19 7.86
N ASP A 48 -2.97 2.36 6.99
CA ASP A 48 -4.41 2.31 6.69
C ASP A 48 -5.25 1.91 7.92
N ILE A 49 -4.74 1.05 8.81
CA ILE A 49 -5.46 0.60 10.01
C ILE A 49 -5.03 1.34 11.29
N CYS A 50 -4.05 2.24 11.20
CA CYS A 50 -3.53 3.01 12.33
C CYS A 50 -3.40 4.50 11.96
N SER A 51 -4.49 5.07 11.46
CA SER A 51 -4.64 6.50 11.21
C SER A 51 -5.64 7.12 12.20
N SER A 52 -5.66 8.44 12.30
CA SER A 52 -6.64 9.18 13.11
C SER A 52 -8.04 9.20 12.50
N VAL A 53 -8.26 8.47 11.40
CA VAL A 53 -9.56 8.33 10.73
C VAL A 53 -10.09 6.89 10.75
N CYS A 54 -9.36 5.96 11.37
CA CYS A 54 -9.86 4.62 11.68
C CYS A 54 -10.98 4.68 12.73
N ARG A 55 -11.98 3.81 12.61
CA ARG A 55 -13.12 3.76 13.54
C ARG A 55 -13.30 2.39 14.17
N TRP A 56 -13.99 2.33 15.30
CA TRP A 56 -14.40 1.07 15.89
C TRP A 56 -15.55 0.43 15.10
N LEU A 57 -15.44 -0.87 14.88
CA LEU A 57 -16.54 -1.73 14.44
C LEU A 57 -17.26 -2.28 15.68
N SER A 58 -18.54 -2.61 15.53
CA SER A 58 -19.33 -3.23 16.60
C SER A 58 -18.81 -4.60 17.06
N LEU A 59 -17.87 -5.19 16.33
CA LEU A 59 -17.21 -6.46 16.62
C LEU A 59 -15.89 -6.29 17.42
N GLU A 60 -15.71 -5.17 18.12
CA GLU A 60 -14.45 -4.84 18.84
C GLU A 60 -13.20 -4.90 17.96
N ALA A 61 -13.38 -4.56 16.68
CA ALA A 61 -12.33 -4.53 15.67
C ALA A 61 -12.17 -3.13 15.08
N ILE A 62 -11.05 -2.88 14.43
CA ILE A 62 -10.73 -1.59 13.82
C ILE A 62 -11.12 -1.63 12.35
N ALA A 63 -11.92 -0.67 11.90
CA ALA A 63 -12.15 -0.42 10.49
C ALA A 63 -11.01 0.42 9.93
N ASN A 64 -10.62 0.13 8.70
CA ASN A 64 -9.56 0.83 8.00
C ASN A 64 -9.97 2.25 7.56
N THR A 65 -8.99 3.04 7.12
CA THR A 65 -9.13 4.45 6.75
C THR A 65 -10.09 4.64 5.57
N PHE A 66 -10.04 3.72 4.60
CA PHE A 66 -10.80 3.80 3.36
C PHE A 66 -12.04 2.89 3.36
N SER A 67 -12.93 3.05 4.35
CA SER A 67 -14.21 2.33 4.36
C SER A 67 -15.16 2.74 3.22
N ARG A 68 -14.87 3.84 2.55
CA ARG A 68 -15.52 4.35 1.32
C ARG A 68 -14.45 4.99 0.44
N GLN A 69 -14.80 5.34 -0.80
CA GLN A 69 -13.93 6.04 -1.77
C GLN A 69 -13.63 7.50 -1.37
N ALA A 70 -13.49 7.79 -0.09
CA ALA A 70 -13.23 9.09 0.49
C ALA A 70 -12.64 8.97 1.91
N ILE A 71 -11.69 9.84 2.25
CA ILE A 71 -11.20 9.99 3.62
C ILE A 71 -12.26 10.71 4.44
N SER A 72 -12.70 10.07 5.52
CA SER A 72 -13.87 10.50 6.26
C SER A 72 -13.48 11.13 7.57
N PHE A 73 -14.11 12.26 7.91
CA PHE A 73 -14.05 12.73 9.29
C PHE A 73 -14.73 11.70 10.21
N VAL A 74 -14.04 11.35 11.29
CA VAL A 74 -14.57 10.53 12.38
C VAL A 74 -14.43 11.32 13.68
N THR A 75 -15.47 11.27 14.52
CA THR A 75 -15.51 11.96 15.80
C THR A 75 -14.73 11.24 16.89
N ASP A 76 -14.65 9.92 16.78
CA ASP A 76 -13.90 9.03 17.67
C ASP A 76 -13.10 8.07 16.80
N PHE A 77 -11.83 7.90 17.12
CA PHE A 77 -10.92 7.10 16.32
C PHE A 77 -10.42 5.89 17.11
N ALA A 78 -10.21 4.79 16.40
CA ALA A 78 -9.66 3.58 16.96
C ALA A 78 -8.13 3.57 16.78
N GLU A 79 -7.39 3.41 17.88
CA GLU A 79 -5.94 3.24 17.84
C GLU A 79 -5.59 1.76 18.03
N GLY A 80 -5.04 1.15 16.98
CA GLY A 80 -4.51 -0.21 17.05
C GLY A 80 -3.12 -0.22 17.67
N ASN A 81 -2.84 -1.23 18.50
CA ASN A 81 -1.48 -1.49 18.96
C ASN A 81 -0.77 -2.43 17.95
N PRO A 82 0.28 -1.98 17.26
CA PRO A 82 0.98 -2.79 16.25
C PRO A 82 1.62 -4.07 16.82
N PHE A 83 1.79 -4.16 18.14
CA PHE A 83 2.45 -5.28 18.82
C PHE A 83 1.48 -6.15 19.64
N SER A 84 0.17 -5.96 19.52
CA SER A 84 -0.81 -6.68 20.35
C SER A 84 -1.12 -8.11 19.88
N GLY A 85 -0.73 -8.47 18.66
CA GLY A 85 -1.21 -9.69 17.99
C GLY A 85 -2.72 -9.67 17.65
N ALA A 86 -3.40 -8.55 17.91
CA ALA A 86 -4.82 -8.37 17.62
C ALA A 86 -5.01 -7.55 16.33
N THR A 87 -6.25 -7.09 16.08
CA THR A 87 -6.58 -6.23 14.94
C THR A 87 -5.71 -4.97 14.94
N GLY A 88 -5.09 -4.67 13.79
CA GLY A 88 -4.15 -3.56 13.65
C GLY A 88 -2.71 -3.88 14.05
N SER A 89 -2.39 -5.16 14.30
CA SER A 89 -1.02 -5.61 14.52
C SER A 89 -0.19 -5.65 13.23
N TRP A 90 1.11 -5.42 13.40
CA TRP A 90 2.11 -5.51 12.33
C TRP A 90 2.21 -6.92 11.75
N GLU A 91 2.13 -7.94 12.62
CA GLU A 91 2.14 -9.34 12.20
C GLU A 91 1.01 -9.64 11.22
N GLY A 92 -0.21 -9.19 11.52
CA GLY A 92 -1.34 -9.32 10.59
C GLY A 92 -1.13 -8.59 9.27
N ALA A 93 -0.51 -7.40 9.29
CA ALA A 93 -0.21 -6.65 8.06
C ALA A 93 0.74 -7.42 7.12
N VAL A 94 1.77 -8.05 7.68
CA VAL A 94 2.73 -8.89 6.92
C VAL A 94 2.09 -10.21 6.50
N GLU A 95 1.34 -10.87 7.39
CA GLU A 95 0.70 -12.16 7.13
C GLU A 95 -0.21 -12.10 5.90
N TRP A 96 -1.00 -11.03 5.75
CA TRP A 96 -1.85 -10.85 4.58
C TRP A 96 -1.07 -10.86 3.25
N ILE A 97 0.10 -10.24 3.23
CA ILE A 97 0.96 -10.21 2.04
C ILE A 97 1.56 -11.59 1.78
N VAL A 98 2.05 -12.27 2.83
CA VAL A 98 2.59 -13.63 2.72
C VAL A 98 1.53 -14.60 2.22
N ARG A 99 0.29 -14.51 2.73
CA ARG A 99 -0.83 -15.34 2.28
C ARG A 99 -1.13 -15.12 0.79
N PHE A 100 -1.16 -13.87 0.35
CA PHE A 100 -1.36 -13.55 -1.06
C PHE A 100 -0.24 -14.13 -1.94
N ILE A 101 1.02 -13.86 -1.60
CA ILE A 101 2.16 -14.39 -2.36
C ILE A 101 2.14 -15.91 -2.41
N THR A 102 1.89 -16.57 -1.28
CA THR A 102 1.84 -18.04 -1.21
C THR A 102 0.75 -18.59 -2.12
N GLN A 103 -0.45 -18.00 -2.07
CA GLN A 103 -1.58 -18.42 -2.89
C GLN A 103 -1.31 -18.23 -4.38
N GLU A 104 -0.78 -17.08 -4.78
CA GLU A 104 -0.57 -16.74 -6.20
C GLU A 104 0.74 -17.32 -6.77
N SER A 105 1.70 -17.73 -5.92
CA SER A 105 3.00 -18.28 -6.35
C SER A 105 2.92 -19.59 -7.13
N HIS A 106 1.77 -20.26 -7.12
CA HIS A 106 1.54 -21.51 -7.85
C HIS A 106 1.16 -21.30 -9.31
N LEU A 107 0.94 -20.05 -9.75
CA LEU A 107 0.63 -19.74 -11.14
C LEU A 107 1.87 -19.96 -12.03
N ASN A 108 1.79 -20.91 -12.95
CA ASN A 108 2.84 -21.21 -13.93
C ASN A 108 2.72 -20.36 -15.21
N TYR A 109 2.19 -19.14 -15.09
CA TYR A 109 2.01 -18.23 -16.21
C TYR A 109 2.96 -17.05 -16.06
N GLU A 110 3.74 -16.78 -17.11
CA GLU A 110 4.54 -15.57 -17.19
C GLU A 110 3.70 -14.44 -17.75
N GLY A 111 3.82 -13.26 -17.15
CA GLY A 111 3.16 -12.04 -17.60
C GLY A 111 4.19 -10.98 -17.99
N VAL A 112 3.87 -10.19 -19.01
CA VAL A 112 4.63 -8.98 -19.34
C VAL A 112 3.96 -7.79 -18.67
N ILE A 113 4.73 -7.01 -17.94
CA ILE A 113 4.27 -5.79 -17.26
C ILE A 113 4.92 -4.60 -17.96
N GLU A 114 4.10 -3.66 -18.42
CA GLU A 114 4.58 -2.43 -19.03
C GLU A 114 3.79 -1.24 -18.49
N ARG A 115 4.48 -0.13 -18.19
CA ARG A 115 3.86 1.13 -17.80
C ARG A 115 3.73 2.01 -19.02
N VAL A 116 2.49 2.30 -19.42
CA VAL A 116 2.17 3.09 -20.61
C VAL A 116 1.22 4.25 -20.28
N SER A 117 1.22 5.26 -21.15
CA SER A 117 0.22 6.33 -21.11
C SER A 117 -1.17 5.75 -21.39
N VAL A 118 -2.21 6.22 -20.69
CA VAL A 118 -3.60 5.79 -20.95
C VAL A 118 -4.04 6.10 -22.39
N ASN A 119 -3.43 7.10 -23.03
CA ASN A 119 -3.74 7.48 -24.40
C ASN A 119 -3.01 6.62 -25.46
N GLU A 120 -2.17 5.68 -25.04
CA GLU A 120 -1.37 4.84 -25.92
C GLU A 120 -1.64 3.36 -25.62
N HIS A 121 -1.83 2.56 -26.67
CA HIS A 121 -1.96 1.12 -26.53
C HIS A 121 -0.66 0.45 -27.03
N PRO A 122 0.07 -0.27 -26.17
CA PRO A 122 1.38 -0.83 -26.53
C PRO A 122 1.27 -2.02 -27.48
N LEU A 123 0.13 -2.73 -27.49
CA LEU A 123 -0.01 -3.93 -28.29
C LEU A 123 -0.48 -3.59 -29.72
N PRO A 124 0.01 -4.32 -30.74
CA PRO A 124 -0.44 -4.15 -32.12
C PRO A 124 -1.94 -4.40 -32.31
N ASN A 125 -2.48 -3.96 -33.43
CA ASN A 125 -3.84 -4.32 -33.83
C ASN A 125 -3.97 -5.85 -34.00
N ASP A 126 -5.14 -6.39 -33.64
CA ASP A 126 -5.48 -7.81 -33.76
C ASP A 126 -4.48 -8.78 -33.08
N SER A 127 -3.85 -8.33 -31.98
CA SER A 127 -2.81 -9.11 -31.26
C SER A 127 -3.29 -9.83 -30.01
N VAL A 128 -4.56 -9.63 -29.59
CA VAL A 128 -5.11 -10.22 -28.35
C VAL A 128 -6.51 -10.76 -28.57
N GLU A 129 -6.84 -11.84 -27.88
CA GLU A 129 -8.19 -12.45 -27.92
C GLU A 129 -9.20 -11.68 -27.06
N ALA A 130 -8.74 -11.00 -26.01
CA ALA A 130 -9.60 -10.25 -25.11
C ALA A 130 -8.85 -9.08 -24.45
N VAL A 131 -9.58 -7.99 -24.20
CA VAL A 131 -9.13 -6.87 -23.38
C VAL A 131 -10.01 -6.81 -22.14
N ILE A 132 -9.39 -6.95 -20.96
CA ILE A 132 -10.07 -6.85 -19.66
C ILE A 132 -9.56 -5.58 -19.00
N THR A 133 -10.44 -4.60 -18.78
CA THR A 133 -10.07 -3.30 -18.19
C THR A 133 -11.16 -2.80 -17.26
N ASP A 134 -10.75 -2.11 -16.20
CA ASP A 134 -11.61 -1.29 -15.34
C ASP A 134 -11.43 0.18 -15.77
N PRO A 135 -12.35 0.75 -16.59
CA PRO A 135 -12.14 2.06 -17.21
C PRO A 135 -12.17 3.20 -16.17
N PRO A 136 -11.56 4.38 -16.46
CA PRO A 136 -11.52 5.48 -15.52
C PRO A 136 -12.93 5.97 -15.17
N TYR A 137 -13.23 6.08 -13.87
CA TYR A 137 -14.51 6.58 -13.34
C TYR A 137 -14.65 8.12 -13.37
N TYR A 138 -13.86 8.81 -14.21
CA TYR A 138 -13.81 10.28 -14.30
C TYR A 138 -13.80 10.94 -12.90
N ASP A 139 -14.71 11.89 -12.66
CA ASP A 139 -14.82 12.67 -11.43
C ASP A 139 -15.50 11.92 -10.28
N ALA A 140 -15.89 10.65 -10.45
CA ALA A 140 -16.57 9.92 -9.39
C ALA A 140 -15.64 9.55 -8.22
N ILE A 141 -14.33 9.41 -8.48
CA ILE A 141 -13.32 9.00 -7.49
C ILE A 141 -12.06 9.83 -7.66
N SER A 142 -11.67 10.57 -6.62
CA SER A 142 -10.41 11.30 -6.61
C SER A 142 -9.23 10.37 -6.27
N TYR A 143 -8.81 9.55 -7.23
CA TYR A 143 -7.72 8.59 -7.02
C TYR A 143 -6.40 9.25 -6.58
N ALA A 144 -6.10 10.45 -7.09
CA ALA A 144 -4.89 11.18 -6.73
C ALA A 144 -4.88 11.52 -5.23
N ASP A 145 -5.96 12.12 -4.72
CA ASP A 145 -6.06 12.49 -3.31
C ASP A 145 -6.03 11.28 -2.37
N LEU A 146 -6.65 10.17 -2.77
CA LEU A 146 -6.63 8.93 -1.97
C LEU A 146 -5.25 8.28 -1.99
N SER A 147 -4.58 8.27 -3.13
CA SER A 147 -3.26 7.65 -3.29
C SER A 147 -2.16 8.43 -2.57
N ASP A 148 -2.31 9.75 -2.42
CA ASP A 148 -1.39 10.60 -1.66
C ASP A 148 -1.16 10.12 -0.22
N PHE A 149 -2.18 9.51 0.39
CA PHE A 149 -2.07 8.89 1.72
C PHE A 149 -0.95 7.84 1.77
N PHE A 150 -0.88 6.97 0.77
CA PHE A 150 0.10 5.89 0.66
C PHE A 150 1.42 6.37 0.04
N TYR A 151 1.34 7.27 -0.94
CA TYR A 151 2.49 7.81 -1.66
C TYR A 151 3.59 8.35 -0.74
N VAL A 152 3.18 9.06 0.32
CA VAL A 152 4.08 9.62 1.34
C VAL A 152 4.93 8.55 2.03
N TRP A 153 4.36 7.39 2.32
CA TRP A 153 5.03 6.28 3.02
C TRP A 153 5.83 5.40 2.06
N LEU A 154 5.29 5.11 0.88
CA LEU A 154 6.01 4.40 -0.18
C LEU A 154 7.25 5.16 -0.62
N ARG A 155 7.13 6.46 -0.90
CA ARG A 155 8.27 7.32 -1.25
C ARG A 155 9.33 7.31 -0.16
N ARG A 156 8.92 7.43 1.11
CA ARG A 156 9.86 7.36 2.24
C ARG A 156 10.51 6.00 2.36
N SER A 157 9.80 4.92 2.06
CA SER A 157 10.28 3.55 2.19
C SER A 157 11.19 3.16 1.05
N ILE A 158 10.71 3.21 -0.19
CA ILE A 158 11.35 2.65 -1.40
C ILE A 158 11.64 3.69 -2.50
N GLY A 159 11.36 4.97 -2.27
CA GLY A 159 11.49 6.00 -3.32
C GLY A 159 12.89 6.16 -3.91
N SER A 160 13.95 5.83 -3.17
CA SER A 160 15.33 5.87 -3.68
C SER A 160 15.61 4.80 -4.74
N PHE A 161 14.84 3.71 -4.78
CA PHE A 161 15.01 2.60 -5.73
C PHE A 161 14.18 2.79 -7.00
N PHE A 162 13.15 3.65 -6.95
CA PHE A 162 12.19 3.87 -8.04
C PHE A 162 12.01 5.37 -8.31
N SER A 163 13.09 6.04 -8.74
CA SER A 163 13.08 7.49 -8.98
C SER A 163 12.12 7.93 -10.10
N ASP A 164 11.75 7.00 -10.99
CA ASP A 164 10.80 7.18 -12.08
C ASP A 164 9.32 6.96 -11.65
N LEU A 165 9.08 6.50 -10.42
CA LEU A 165 7.73 6.38 -9.87
C LEU A 165 7.46 7.45 -8.81
N PHE A 166 8.48 7.89 -8.08
CA PHE A 166 8.34 8.84 -6.99
C PHE A 166 9.00 10.19 -7.32
N TYR A 167 8.23 11.07 -7.96
CA TYR A 167 8.64 12.44 -8.32
C TYR A 167 8.50 13.43 -7.14
N ILE A 168 9.11 14.61 -7.30
CA ILE A 168 9.37 15.62 -6.25
C ILE A 168 8.11 16.03 -5.49
#